data_AF-A0A2M8L396-F1
#
_entry.id   AF-A0A2M8L396-F1
#
_cell.length_a   1.000
_cell.length_b   1.000
_cell.length_c   1.000
_cell.angle_alpha   90.00
_cell.angle_beta   90.00
_cell.angle_gamma   90.00
#
_symmetry.space_group_name_H-M   'P 1'
#
loop_
_entity.id
_entity.type
_entity.pdbx_description
1 polymer ?
#
loop_
_entity_poly.entity_id
_entity_poly.type
_entity_poly.pdbx_seq_one_letter_code
_entity_poly.pdbx_strand_id
1 'polypeptide(L)'
;MVQFGFSNRFLTKMCIATPVKIKKVEGKRAFIADGREVDISLVQNAKTGDWLLCHANLAINKVEENEAKEILKLNKMCAHQGV
;
A
#
# COMPACT_ATOMS: atom_id res chain seq x y z
N MET A 1 -28.97 18.71 2.13
CA MET A 1 -27.68 19.41 2.28
C MET A 1 -26.91 18.69 3.37
N VAL A 2 -26.17 17.64 2.99
CA VAL A 2 -25.55 16.68 3.94
C VAL A 2 -24.32 17.32 4.57
N GLN A 3 -24.34 17.48 5.89
CA GLN A 3 -23.18 17.83 6.71
C GLN A 3 -22.16 16.69 6.61
N PHE A 4 -21.15 16.84 5.76
CA PHE A 4 -19.92 16.05 5.87
C PHE A 4 -19.10 16.61 7.03
N GLY A 5 -19.43 16.15 8.24
CA GLY A 5 -18.54 16.24 9.37
C GLY A 5 -17.33 15.36 9.11
N PHE A 6 -16.28 15.94 8.52
CA PHE A 6 -14.93 15.38 8.56
C PHE A 6 -14.44 15.44 10.00
N SER A 7 -14.90 14.49 10.82
CA SER A 7 -14.29 14.18 12.11
C SER A 7 -12.86 13.74 11.81
N ASN A 8 -11.95 14.70 11.90
CA ASN A 8 -10.52 14.54 11.76
C ASN A 8 -9.98 13.74 12.95
N ARG A 9 -10.30 12.43 12.98
CA ARG A 9 -9.63 11.47 13.86
C ARG A 9 -8.34 11.09 13.16
N PHE A 10 -7.33 11.89 13.39
CA PHE A 10 -5.91 11.57 13.20
C PHE A 10 -5.66 10.14 13.71
N LEU A 11 -5.70 9.16 12.81
CA LEU A 11 -5.22 7.80 13.05
C LEU A 11 -3.76 7.78 12.60
N THR A 12 -2.88 8.45 13.33
CA THR A 12 -1.43 8.32 13.17
C THR A 12 -0.96 7.01 13.78
N LYS A 13 -1.29 5.91 13.11
CA LYS A 13 -0.22 4.97 12.81
C LYS A 13 0.31 5.39 11.45
N MET A 14 1.26 6.32 11.44
CA MET A 14 2.11 6.55 10.27
C MET A 14 2.97 5.30 10.06
N CYS A 15 2.32 4.23 9.59
CA CYS A 15 3.03 3.10 9.03
C CYS A 15 3.48 3.56 7.65
N ILE A 16 4.80 3.70 7.49
CA ILE A 16 5.44 3.92 6.20
C ILE A 16 4.84 2.96 5.16
N ALA A 17 4.59 3.44 3.94
CA ALA A 17 3.94 2.63 2.90
C ALA A 17 4.75 1.34 2.68
N THR A 18 4.10 0.19 2.84
CA THR A 18 4.76 -1.10 2.70
C THR A 18 4.71 -1.52 1.23
N PRO A 19 5.86 -1.77 0.60
CA PRO A 19 5.88 -2.32 -0.75
C PRO A 19 5.37 -3.76 -0.73
N VAL A 20 4.39 -4.06 -1.58
CA VAL A 20 3.76 -5.37 -1.70
C VAL A 20 3.70 -5.80 -3.16
N LYS A 21 3.78 -7.11 -3.39
CA LYS A 21 3.68 -7.69 -4.73
C LYS A 21 2.28 -8.21 -5.01
N ILE A 22 1.77 -7.89 -6.20
CA ILE A 22 0.45 -8.34 -6.67
C ILE A 22 0.52 -9.81 -7.11
N LYS A 23 -0.36 -10.66 -6.57
CA LYS A 23 -0.56 -12.05 -7.01
C LYS A 23 -1.70 -12.19 -8.03
N LYS A 24 -2.76 -11.40 -7.90
CA LYS A 24 -3.92 -11.42 -8.80
C LYS A 24 -4.58 -10.05 -8.83
N VAL A 25 -5.13 -9.66 -9.98
CA VAL A 25 -5.93 -8.44 -10.14
C VAL A 25 -7.35 -8.84 -10.55
N GLU A 26 -8.34 -8.29 -9.86
CA GLU A 26 -9.76 -8.45 -10.15
C GLU A 26 -10.44 -7.07 -10.20
N GLY A 27 -10.53 -6.52 -11.41
CA GLY A 27 -11.15 -5.21 -11.64
C GLY A 27 -10.41 -4.08 -10.91
N LYS A 28 -11.02 -3.56 -9.84
CA LYS A 28 -10.47 -2.48 -9.01
C LYS A 28 -9.79 -2.97 -7.71
N ARG A 29 -9.72 -4.29 -7.52
CA ARG A 29 -9.08 -4.91 -6.36
C ARG A 29 -7.88 -5.73 -6.79
N ALA A 30 -6.81 -5.66 -6.01
CA ALA A 30 -5.63 -6.50 -6.17
C ALA A 30 -5.46 -7.38 -4.93
N PHE A 31 -5.21 -8.67 -5.16
CA PHE A 31 -4.86 -9.63 -4.14
C PHE A 31 -3.34 -9.71 -4.04
N ILE A 32 -2.81 -9.43 -2.84
CA ILE A 32 -1.37 -9.43 -2.59
C ILE A 32 -0.91 -10.73 -1.96
N ALA A 33 0.41 -10.92 -1.90
CA ALA A 33 1.00 -12.16 -1.39
C ALA A 33 0.62 -12.51 0.06
N ASP A 34 0.39 -11.49 0.89
CA ASP A 34 -0.07 -11.58 2.29
C ASP A 34 -1.52 -12.07 2.45
N GLY A 35 -2.27 -12.25 1.36
CA GLY A 35 -3.70 -12.63 1.41
C GLY A 35 -4.64 -11.47 1.71
N ARG A 36 -4.16 -10.23 1.72
CA ARG A 36 -4.98 -9.02 1.86
C ARG A 36 -5.49 -8.55 0.50
N GLU A 37 -6.66 -7.91 0.52
CA GLU A 37 -7.20 -7.17 -0.62
C GLU A 37 -6.75 -5.71 -0.54
N VAL A 38 -6.29 -5.19 -1.68
CA VAL A 38 -5.85 -3.81 -1.83
C VAL A 38 -6.68 -3.12 -2.90
N ASP A 39 -7.20 -1.94 -2.59
CA ASP A 39 -7.86 -1.09 -3.55
C ASP A 39 -6.81 -0.42 -4.46
N ILE A 40 -6.93 -0.66 -5.77
CA ILE A 40 -6.03 -0.12 -6.81
C ILE A 40 -6.71 0.98 -7.63
N SER A 41 -7.84 1.52 -7.18
CA SER A 41 -8.58 2.56 -7.93
C SER A 41 -7.76 3.83 -8.19
N LEU A 42 -6.73 4.09 -7.38
CA LEU A 42 -5.81 5.22 -7.54
C LEU A 42 -4.62 4.93 -8.48
N VAL A 43 -4.30 3.65 -8.71
CA VAL A 43 -3.14 3.25 -9.51
C VAL A 43 -3.62 2.73 -10.86
N GLN A 44 -3.30 3.45 -11.92
CA GLN A 44 -3.67 3.06 -13.28
C GLN A 44 -2.75 1.93 -13.78
N ASN A 45 -3.32 0.95 -14.48
CA ASN A 45 -2.60 -0.15 -15.14
C ASN A 45 -1.79 -1.08 -14.20
N ALA A 46 -2.27 -1.34 -12.99
CA ALA A 46 -1.68 -2.37 -12.12
C ALA A 46 -1.87 -3.78 -12.71
N LYS A 47 -0.79 -4.54 -12.88
CA LYS A 47 -0.80 -5.90 -13.41
C LYS A 47 -0.27 -6.91 -12.41
N THR A 48 -0.65 -8.18 -12.59
CA THR A 48 -0.08 -9.29 -11.83
C THR A 48 1.44 -9.29 -11.95
N GLY A 49 2.15 -9.34 -10.82
CA GLY A 49 3.61 -9.27 -10.78
C GLY A 49 4.19 -7.88 -10.49
N ASP A 50 3.40 -6.81 -10.61
CA ASP A 50 3.85 -5.46 -10.24
C ASP A 50 4.03 -5.31 -8.72
N TRP A 51 4.87 -4.34 -8.36
CA TRP A 51 5.06 -3.89 -6.99
C TRP A 51 4.29 -2.60 -6.73
N LEU A 52 3.54 -2.57 -5.63
CA LEU A 52 2.75 -1.42 -5.22
C LEU A 52 3.19 -0.95 -3.85
N LEU A 53 3.18 0.36 -3.64
CA LEU A 53 3.26 0.96 -2.31
C LEU A 53 1.85 1.06 -1.72
N CYS A 54 1.65 0.33 -0.63
CA CYS A 54 0.36 0.26 0.04
C CYS A 54 0.42 0.90 1.42
N HIS A 55 -0.62 1.66 1.74
CA HIS A 55 -0.88 2.12 3.10
C HIS A 55 -2.21 1.54 3.57
N ALA A 56 -2.16 0.71 4.61
CA ALA A 56 -3.25 -0.17 5.03
C ALA A 56 -3.75 -1.07 3.88
N ASN A 57 -4.86 -0.70 3.23
CA ASN A 57 -5.53 -1.45 2.17
C ASN A 57 -5.69 -0.63 0.88
N LEU A 58 -4.93 0.47 0.72
CA LEU A 58 -4.99 1.34 -0.45
C LEU A 58 -3.64 1.37 -1.15
N ALA A 59 -3.63 1.11 -2.44
CA ALA A 59 -2.46 1.32 -3.28
C ALA A 59 -2.34 2.81 -3.61
N ILE A 60 -1.19 3.39 -3.29
CA ILE A 60 -0.91 4.81 -3.54
C ILE A 60 -0.15 4.96 -4.85
N ASN A 61 0.86 4.11 -5.09
CA ASN A 61 1.67 4.20 -6.28
C ASN A 61 2.24 2.83 -6.71
N LYS A 62 2.57 2.71 -8.00
CA LYS A 62 3.36 1.60 -8.53
C LYS A 62 4.84 1.92 -8.40
N VAL A 63 5.62 0.93 -8.01
CA VAL A 63 7.09 1.03 -7.90
C VAL A 63 7.75 -0.09 -8.67
N GLU A 64 9.01 0.10 -9.04
CA GLU A 64 9.80 -0.97 -9.63
C GLU A 64 10.29 -1.95 -8.56
N GLU A 65 10.64 -3.16 -8.99
CA GLU A 65 11.13 -4.21 -8.08
C GLU A 65 12.42 -3.78 -7.36
N ASN A 66 13.31 -3.04 -8.03
CA ASN A 66 14.56 -2.59 -7.42
C ASN A 66 14.29 -1.59 -6.28
N GLU A 67 13.47 -0.57 -6.53
CA GLU A 67 13.07 0.41 -5.52
C GLU A 67 12.32 -0.24 -4.36
N ALA A 68 11.40 -1.18 -4.65
CA ALA A 68 10.67 -1.92 -3.62
C ALA A 68 11.64 -2.66 -2.68
N LYS A 69 12.70 -3.29 -3.23
CA LYS A 69 13.74 -3.96 -2.44
C LYS A 69 14.58 -2.97 -1.62
N GLU A 70 14.92 -1.82 -2.17
CA GLU A 70 15.64 -0.77 -1.44
C GLU A 70 14.81 -0.24 -0.27
N ILE A 71 13.52 0.04 -0.49
CA ILE A 71 12.59 0.48 0.55
C ILE A 71 12.45 -0.60 1.64
N LEU A 72 12.34 -1.88 1.27
CA LEU A 72 12.33 -2.99 2.23
C LEU A 72 13.63 -3.05 3.05
N LYS A 73 14.78 -2.81 2.41
CA LYS A 73 16.07 -2.77 3.08
C LYS A 73 16.16 -1.59 4.05
N LEU A 74 15.76 -0.40 3.63
CA LEU A 74 15.72 0.81 4.45
C LEU A 74 14.76 0.67 5.62
N ASN A 75 13.56 0.10 5.39
CA ASN A 75 12.60 -0.19 6.45
C ASN A 75 13.18 -1.12 7.51
N LYS A 76 13.96 -2.14 7.14
CA LYS A 76 14.64 -3.02 8.10
C LYS A 76 15.72 -2.30 8.90
N MET A 77 16.43 -1.36 8.29
CA MET A 77 17.51 -0.61 8.93
C MET A 77 17.00 0.47 9.89
N CYS A 78 15.91 1.16 9.50
CA CYS A 78 15.38 2.32 10.21
C CYS A 78 14.17 2.01 11.09
N ALA A 79 13.71 0.75 11.15
CA ALA A 79 12.62 0.36 12.03
C ALA A 79 13.03 0.55 13.50
N HIS A 80 12.73 1.73 14.05
CA HIS A 80 12.54 1.89 15.48
C HIS A 80 11.47 0.87 15.88
N GLN A 81 11.83 -0.12 16.69
CA GLN A 81 10.96 -1.22 17.09
C GLN A 81 9.77 -0.67 17.89
N GLY A 82 8.73 -0.24 17.20
CA GLY A 82 7.43 0.07 17.77
C GLY A 82 6.48 -1.08 17.50
N VAL A 83 6.78 -2.24 18.09
CA VAL A 83 5.74 -3.24 18.43
C VAL A 83 5.12 -2.85 19.77
#